data_AF-A0A158QM90-F1
#
_entry.id   AF-A0A158QM90-F1
#
_cell.length_a   1.000
_cell.length_b   1.000
_cell.length_c   1.000
_cell.angle_alpha   90.00
_cell.angle_beta   90.00
_cell.angle_gamma   90.00
#
_symmetry.space_group_name_H-M   'P 1'
#
loop_
_entity.id
_entity.type
_entity.pdbx_description
1 polymer ?
#
loop_
_entity_poly.entity_id
_entity_poly.type
_entity_poly.pdbx_seq_one_letter_code
_entity_poly.pdbx_strand_id
1 'polypeptide(L)'
;MTKDSEQNGHNSDDISSIHARIVIFEHPFAYQVLNPKTELFCSYCMRAPVKGEKLLKCAACDFVRYCSKDCQRLAWKVHRPECRRLQAVFPNLPLTEVLFLSKIIDRLIFLAENGDKYGWERERKFWSLVDHKDDIR
;
A
#
# COMPACT_ATOMS: atom_id res chain seq x y z
N MET A 1 65.68 2.72 -24.42
CA MET A 1 64.77 3.81 -24.84
C MET A 1 63.93 3.27 -25.98
N THR A 2 62.61 3.19 -25.95
CA THR A 2 61.56 3.74 -25.09
C THR A 2 60.44 2.69 -25.04
N LYS A 3 59.85 2.54 -23.85
CA LYS A 3 58.59 1.83 -23.63
C LYS A 3 57.51 2.57 -24.41
N ASP A 4 56.55 1.85 -25.00
CA ASP A 4 55.15 2.24 -24.89
C ASP A 4 54.27 0.99 -25.06
N SER A 5 53.64 0.67 -23.94
CA SER A 5 52.60 -0.33 -23.75
C SER A 5 51.27 0.31 -24.12
N GLU A 6 50.73 0.00 -25.29
CA GLU A 6 49.36 0.38 -25.63
C GLU A 6 48.40 -0.66 -25.08
N GLN A 7 47.68 -0.20 -24.06
CA GLN A 7 46.69 -0.93 -23.30
C GLN A 7 45.52 -1.27 -24.22
N ASN A 8 45.17 -2.56 -24.30
CA ASN A 8 43.90 -3.02 -24.85
C ASN A 8 42.77 -2.38 -24.03
N GLY A 9 42.26 -1.24 -24.52
CA GLY A 9 41.15 -0.51 -23.94
C GLY A 9 39.88 -1.34 -24.03
N HIS A 10 39.57 -2.05 -22.96
CA HIS A 10 38.25 -2.61 -22.77
C HIS A 10 37.28 -1.46 -22.45
N ASN A 11 36.26 -1.34 -23.29
CA ASN A 11 34.90 -0.90 -22.98
C ASN A 11 34.64 0.58 -22.62
N SER A 12 33.77 1.21 -23.39
CA SER A 12 32.72 2.09 -22.82
C SER A 12 31.52 2.34 -23.76
N ASP A 13 31.53 1.79 -24.98
CA ASP A 13 30.39 1.94 -25.92
C ASP A 13 29.58 0.65 -26.10
N ASP A 14 29.62 -0.25 -25.12
CA ASP A 14 28.47 -1.12 -24.90
C ASP A 14 27.37 -0.21 -24.37
N ILE A 15 26.36 0.04 -25.20
CA ILE A 15 25.10 0.68 -24.82
C ILE A 15 24.52 -0.17 -23.69
N SER A 16 24.98 0.14 -22.49
CA SER A 16 24.91 -0.70 -21.31
C SER A 16 23.46 -0.86 -20.94
N SER A 17 22.90 -1.97 -21.42
CA SER A 17 21.69 -2.63 -20.95
C SER A 17 20.42 -1.77 -21.03
N ILE A 18 19.37 -2.35 -21.62
CA ILE A 18 17.95 -2.35 -21.26
C ILE A 18 17.44 -1.68 -19.94
N HIS A 19 18.27 -1.13 -19.07
CA HIS A 19 17.93 0.01 -18.21
C HIS A 19 17.46 1.16 -19.13
N ALA A 20 16.17 1.47 -19.26
CA ALA A 20 15.27 1.77 -18.16
C ALA A 20 13.96 0.98 -18.29
N ARG A 21 14.02 -0.32 -18.02
CA ARG A 21 12.87 -1.12 -17.57
C ARG A 21 12.02 -0.28 -16.61
N ILE A 22 10.84 0.15 -17.05
CA ILE A 22 9.91 0.95 -16.25
C ILE A 22 9.63 0.19 -14.95
N VAL A 23 10.17 0.67 -13.84
CA VAL A 23 9.71 0.26 -12.52
C VAL A 23 8.63 1.28 -12.15
N ILE A 24 7.37 0.97 -12.45
CA ILE A 24 6.28 1.81 -11.98
C ILE A 24 6.21 1.65 -10.46
N PHE A 25 6.57 2.69 -9.73
CA PHE A 25 6.40 2.75 -8.28
C PHE A 25 5.03 3.34 -7.96
N GLU A 26 4.01 2.49 -7.83
CA GLU A 26 2.68 2.90 -7.42
C GLU A 26 2.45 2.63 -5.93
N HIS A 27 1.59 3.46 -5.34
CA HIS A 27 0.98 3.14 -4.05
C HIS A 27 -0.34 2.43 -4.32
N PRO A 28 -0.65 1.35 -3.60
CA PRO A 28 -1.89 0.62 -3.80
C PRO A 28 -3.11 1.52 -3.60
N PHE A 29 -4.08 1.43 -4.53
CA PHE A 29 -5.35 2.14 -4.42
C PHE A 29 -6.10 1.77 -3.15
N ALA A 30 -5.97 0.56 -2.63
CA ALA A 30 -6.39 0.19 -1.29
C ALA A 30 -5.56 -1.00 -0.83
N TYR A 31 -5.50 -1.22 0.47
CA TYR A 31 -4.87 -2.41 1.02
C TYR A 31 -5.44 -2.78 2.39
N GLN A 32 -5.31 -4.05 2.74
CA GLN A 32 -5.81 -4.61 3.98
C GLN A 32 -4.84 -5.69 4.49
N VAL A 33 -4.46 -5.62 5.76
CA VAL A 33 -3.82 -6.75 6.44
C VAL A 33 -4.91 -7.78 6.70
N LEU A 34 -4.67 -9.06 6.38
CA LEU A 34 -5.60 -10.14 6.68
C LEU A 34 -6.02 -10.08 8.15
N ASN A 35 -7.31 -10.19 8.43
CA ASN A 35 -7.84 -10.14 9.80
C ASN A 35 -7.02 -10.98 10.81
N PRO A 36 -6.71 -12.28 10.54
CA PRO A 36 -5.93 -13.11 11.46
C PRO A 36 -4.44 -12.74 11.57
N LYS A 37 -3.97 -11.76 10.80
CA LYS A 37 -2.58 -11.30 10.76
C LYS A 37 -2.39 -9.88 11.29
N THR A 38 -3.48 -9.22 11.73
CA THR A 38 -3.43 -7.85 12.28
C THR A 38 -2.58 -7.72 13.54
N GLU A 39 -2.38 -8.80 14.29
CA GLU A 39 -1.46 -8.84 15.44
C GLU A 39 0.02 -8.91 15.05
N LEU A 40 0.30 -9.31 13.81
CA LEU A 40 1.66 -9.60 13.33
C LEU A 40 2.22 -8.51 12.41
N PHE A 41 1.36 -7.66 11.84
CA PHE A 41 1.79 -6.65 10.87
C PHE A 41 1.19 -5.28 11.15
N CYS A 42 1.98 -4.24 10.88
CA CYS A 42 1.51 -2.86 10.89
C CYS A 42 0.44 -2.66 9.81
N SER A 43 -0.73 -2.14 10.21
CA SER A 43 -1.86 -1.84 9.33
C SER A 43 -1.66 -0.62 8.43
N TYR A 44 -0.48 0.03 8.50
CA TYR A 44 -0.08 1.12 7.59
C TYR A 44 1.03 0.67 6.63
N CYS A 45 2.22 0.36 7.16
CA CYS A 45 3.38 0.04 6.34
C CYS A 45 3.56 -1.46 6.07
N MET A 46 2.65 -2.32 6.53
CA MET A 46 2.65 -3.78 6.37
C MET A 46 3.87 -4.54 6.87
N ARG A 47 4.86 -3.87 7.50
CA ARG A 47 6.00 -4.58 8.07
C ARG A 47 5.59 -5.33 9.33
N ALA A 48 6.28 -6.45 9.56
CA ALA A 48 6.29 -7.10 10.86
C ALA A 48 7.03 -6.20 11.89
N PRO A 49 6.70 -6.26 13.19
CA PRO A 49 7.49 -5.61 14.21
C PRO A 49 8.91 -6.18 14.22
N VAL A 50 9.90 -5.33 14.50
CA VAL A 50 11.26 -5.83 14.74
C VAL A 50 11.32 -6.58 16.07
N LYS A 51 12.34 -7.42 16.27
CA LYS A 51 12.46 -8.21 17.51
C LYS A 51 12.40 -7.30 18.75
N GLY A 52 11.45 -7.57 19.64
CA GLY A 52 11.22 -6.80 20.87
C GLY A 52 10.27 -5.60 20.72
N GLU A 53 9.88 -5.22 19.51
CA GLU A 53 8.88 -4.18 19.27
C GLU A 53 7.46 -4.76 19.44
N LYS A 54 6.59 -4.03 20.16
CA LYS A 54 5.17 -4.36 20.27
C LYS A 54 4.37 -3.43 19.37
N LEU A 55 3.44 -4.00 18.60
CA LEU A 55 2.52 -3.18 17.82
C LEU A 55 1.51 -2.46 18.75
N LEU A 56 1.30 -1.19 18.48
CA LEU A 56 0.33 -0.33 19.14
C LEU A 56 -1.06 -0.60 18.58
N LYS A 57 -2.00 -0.97 19.45
CA LYS A 57 -3.41 -1.14 19.08
C LYS A 57 -4.10 0.22 18.97
N CYS A 58 -4.96 0.39 17.95
CA CYS A 58 -5.82 1.56 17.88
C CYS A 58 -6.82 1.55 19.05
N ALA A 59 -6.75 2.54 19.93
CA ALA A 59 -7.56 2.57 21.15
C ALA A 59 -9.08 2.71 20.91
N ALA A 60 -9.50 3.14 19.72
CA ALA A 60 -10.91 3.36 19.40
C ALA A 60 -11.60 2.11 18.84
N CYS A 61 -11.02 1.48 17.80
CA CYS A 61 -11.65 0.33 17.14
C CYS A 61 -11.18 -1.03 17.64
N ASP A 62 -10.14 -1.06 18.46
CA ASP A 62 -9.52 -2.27 19.03
C ASP A 62 -9.00 -3.33 18.04
N PHE A 63 -9.05 -3.05 16.73
CA PHE A 63 -8.71 -4.00 15.68
C PHE A 63 -7.33 -3.77 15.04
N VAL A 64 -7.15 -2.62 14.39
CA VAL A 64 -5.91 -2.35 13.63
C VAL A 64 -4.73 -2.07 14.56
N ARG A 65 -3.53 -2.40 14.09
CA ARG A 65 -2.29 -2.22 14.85
C ARG A 65 -1.23 -1.47 14.07
N TYR A 66 -0.36 -0.74 14.76
CA TYR A 66 0.67 0.11 14.17
C TYR A 66 2.01 -0.12 14.84
N CYS A 67 3.10 -0.09 14.09
CA CYS A 67 4.43 -0.18 14.70
C CYS A 67 4.85 1.09 15.44
N SER A 68 4.27 2.25 15.08
CA SER A 68 4.60 3.53 15.71
C SER A 68 3.43 4.52 15.69
N LYS A 69 3.51 5.55 16.53
CA LYS A 69 2.58 6.69 16.51
C LYS A 69 2.57 7.39 15.14
N ASP A 70 3.70 7.42 14.44
CA ASP A 70 3.77 7.97 13.09
C ASP A 70 2.99 7.13 12.08
N CYS A 71 3.10 5.79 12.10
CA CYS A 71 2.28 4.95 11.25
C CYS A 71 0.79 5.11 11.55
N GLN A 72 0.41 5.27 12.82
CA GLN A 72 -0.97 5.58 13.21
C GLN A 72 -1.44 6.92 12.63
N ARG A 73 -0.62 7.99 12.76
CA ARG A 73 -0.92 9.33 12.23
C ARG A 73 -1.05 9.34 10.71
N LEU A 74 -0.13 8.69 10.00
CA LEU A 74 -0.15 8.60 8.53
C LEU A 74 -1.33 7.78 8.02
N ALA A 75 -1.72 6.72 8.75
CA ALA A 75 -2.90 5.93 8.42
C ALA A 75 -4.22 6.65 8.68
N TRP A 76 -4.25 7.63 9.60
CA TRP A 76 -5.48 8.22 10.12
C TRP A 76 -6.40 8.76 9.03
N LYS A 77 -5.86 9.35 7.96
CA LYS A 77 -6.66 9.88 6.84
C LYS A 77 -7.54 8.82 6.19
N VAL A 78 -7.04 7.59 6.05
CA VAL A 78 -7.78 6.46 5.45
C VAL A 78 -8.52 5.67 6.52
N HIS A 79 -7.93 5.52 7.70
CA HIS A 79 -8.50 4.72 8.77
C HIS A 79 -9.68 5.41 9.49
N ARG A 80 -9.71 6.75 9.61
CA ARG A 80 -10.76 7.48 10.35
C ARG A 80 -12.20 7.08 9.99
N PRO A 81 -12.62 7.05 8.71
CA PRO A 81 -13.98 6.61 8.35
C PRO A 81 -14.24 5.15 8.73
N GLU A 82 -13.26 4.27 8.48
CA GLU A 82 -13.31 2.85 8.81
C GLU A 82 -13.36 2.60 10.33
N CYS A 83 -12.61 3.37 11.12
CA CYS A 83 -12.41 3.21 12.55
C CYS A 83 -13.74 3.19 13.31
N ARG A 84 -14.65 4.10 12.96
CA ARG A 84 -15.98 4.18 13.57
C ARG A 84 -16.82 2.93 13.29
N ARG A 85 -16.76 2.41 12.07
CA ARG A 85 -17.50 1.20 11.67
C ARG A 85 -16.92 -0.04 12.35
N LEU A 86 -15.59 -0.15 12.41
CA LEU A 86 -14.89 -1.23 13.12
C LEU A 86 -15.22 -1.22 14.62
N GLN A 87 -15.20 -0.05 15.26
CA GLN A 87 -15.57 0.10 16.66
C GLN A 87 -16.98 -0.43 16.96
N ALA A 88 -17.94 -0.22 16.04
CA ALA A 88 -19.31 -0.64 16.23
C ALA A 88 -19.52 -2.16 16.12
N VAL A 89 -18.64 -2.87 15.41
CA VAL A 89 -18.81 -4.31 15.11
C VAL A 89 -17.80 -5.21 15.82
N PHE A 90 -16.71 -4.66 16.38
CA PHE A 90 -15.72 -5.44 17.11
C PHE A 90 -16.34 -6.12 18.35
N PRO A 91 -16.06 -7.41 18.63
CA PRO A 91 -15.10 -8.31 17.95
C PRO A 91 -15.65 -9.07 16.74
N ASN A 92 -16.93 -8.90 16.39
CA ASN A 92 -17.63 -9.59 15.29
C ASN A 92 -17.37 -8.93 13.94
N LEU A 93 -16.11 -8.96 13.51
CA LEU A 93 -15.65 -8.29 12.30
C LEU A 93 -16.15 -9.00 11.03
N PRO A 94 -16.49 -8.25 9.96
CA PRO A 94 -16.65 -8.80 8.62
C PRO A 94 -15.38 -9.49 8.11
N LEU A 95 -15.52 -10.28 7.06
CA LEU A 95 -14.39 -10.90 6.36
C LEU A 95 -13.38 -9.86 5.85
N THR A 96 -12.12 -10.28 5.68
CA THR A 96 -11.04 -9.40 5.21
C THR A 96 -11.41 -8.71 3.90
N GLU A 97 -12.04 -9.45 3.00
CA GLU A 97 -12.48 -9.02 1.67
C GLU A 97 -13.54 -7.93 1.79
N VAL A 98 -14.47 -8.03 2.74
CA VAL A 98 -15.50 -7.02 2.99
C VAL A 98 -14.87 -5.73 3.52
N LEU A 99 -13.89 -5.83 4.43
CA LEU A 99 -13.16 -4.67 4.92
C LEU A 99 -12.32 -4.01 3.83
N PHE A 100 -11.68 -4.82 2.98
CA PHE A 100 -10.93 -4.34 1.81
C PHE A 100 -11.84 -3.61 0.82
N LEU A 101 -12.99 -4.17 0.47
CA LEU A 101 -14.00 -3.52 -0.37
C LEU A 101 -14.52 -2.23 0.26
N SER A 102 -14.75 -2.20 1.57
CA SER A 102 -15.15 -0.98 2.28
C SER A 102 -14.13 0.15 2.10
N LYS A 103 -12.83 -0.15 2.11
CA LYS A 103 -11.77 0.85 1.85
C LYS A 103 -11.76 1.35 0.41
N ILE A 104 -12.04 0.47 -0.56
CA ILE A 104 -12.18 0.88 -1.96
C ILE A 104 -13.36 1.85 -2.10
N ILE A 105 -14.53 1.48 -1.55
CA ILE A 105 -15.74 2.29 -1.59
C ILE A 105 -15.53 3.65 -0.91
N ASP A 106 -14.92 3.69 0.28
CA ASP A 106 -14.62 4.95 0.97
C ASP A 106 -13.77 5.90 0.09
N ARG A 107 -12.78 5.35 -0.64
CA ARG A 107 -11.94 6.14 -1.54
C ARG A 107 -12.69 6.62 -2.77
N LEU A 108 -13.53 5.77 -3.37
CA LEU A 108 -14.36 6.15 -4.52
C LEU A 108 -15.36 7.26 -4.17
N ILE A 109 -16.01 7.16 -3.01
CA ILE A 109 -16.90 8.21 -2.49
C ILE A 109 -16.10 9.50 -2.30
N PHE A 110 -14.94 9.44 -1.65
CA PHE A 110 -14.10 10.60 -1.45
C PHE A 110 -13.69 11.26 -2.78
N LEU A 111 -13.28 10.46 -3.78
CA LEU A 111 -12.92 10.95 -5.11
C LEU A 111 -14.10 11.64 -5.81
N ALA A 112 -15.30 11.06 -5.73
CA ALA A 112 -16.49 11.65 -6.31
C ALA A 112 -16.88 12.98 -5.66
N GLU A 113 -16.74 13.09 -4.33
CA GLU A 113 -17.13 14.29 -3.58
C GLU A 113 -16.06 15.38 -3.56
N ASN A 114 -14.77 15.01 -3.61
CA ASN A 114 -13.66 15.92 -3.33
C ASN A 114 -12.60 16.01 -4.45
N GLY A 115 -12.69 15.16 -5.47
CA GLY A 115 -11.61 14.94 -6.43
C GLY A 115 -10.40 14.24 -5.82
N ASP A 116 -9.35 14.04 -6.62
CA ASP A 116 -8.13 13.33 -6.21
C ASP A 116 -7.14 14.22 -5.44
N LYS A 117 -7.56 14.70 -4.27
CA LYS A 117 -6.70 15.51 -3.38
C LYS A 117 -5.48 14.76 -2.85
N TYR A 118 -5.47 13.44 -2.92
CA TYR A 118 -4.43 12.60 -2.30
C TYR A 118 -3.54 11.87 -3.31
N GLY A 119 -3.76 12.06 -4.61
CA GLY A 119 -3.00 11.38 -5.66
C GLY A 119 -3.17 9.87 -5.57
N TRP A 120 -4.39 9.36 -5.39
CA TRP A 120 -4.69 7.94 -5.45
C TRP A 120 -4.77 7.42 -6.88
N GLU A 121 -5.10 8.27 -7.85
CA GLU A 121 -5.24 7.91 -9.26
C GLU A 121 -4.14 8.59 -10.11
N ARG A 122 -2.88 8.24 -9.85
CA ARG A 122 -1.70 8.86 -10.49
C ARG A 122 -1.53 8.45 -11.95
N GLU A 123 -1.08 7.22 -12.18
CA GLU A 123 -0.82 6.72 -13.53
C GLU A 123 -2.08 6.11 -14.14
N ARG A 124 -2.98 5.59 -13.30
CA ARG A 124 -4.25 4.97 -13.72
C ARG A 124 -5.41 5.39 -12.84
N LYS A 125 -6.59 5.47 -13.47
CA LYS A 125 -7.88 5.73 -12.84
C LYS A 125 -8.48 4.43 -12.34
N PHE A 126 -9.24 4.46 -11.25
CA PHE A 126 -9.89 3.24 -10.76
C PHE A 126 -10.82 2.62 -11.82
N TRP A 127 -11.50 3.47 -12.59
CA TRP A 127 -12.40 3.07 -13.67
C TRP A 127 -11.71 2.40 -14.87
N SER A 128 -10.37 2.41 -14.94
CA SER A 128 -9.64 1.68 -15.98
C SER A 128 -9.38 0.21 -15.61
N LEU A 129 -9.85 -0.24 -14.45
CA LEU A 129 -9.78 -1.65 -14.07
C LEU A 129 -10.78 -2.46 -14.89
N VAL A 130 -10.34 -3.62 -15.37
CA VAL A 130 -11.20 -4.59 -16.05
C VAL A 130 -12.03 -5.32 -15.01
N ASP A 131 -13.33 -5.44 -15.26
CA ASP A 131 -14.22 -6.32 -14.50
C ASP A 131 -14.68 -7.50 -15.37
N HIS A 132 -15.07 -8.57 -14.68
CA HIS A 132 -15.61 -9.80 -15.27
C HIS A 132 -17.05 -10.02 -14.83
N LYS A 133 -17.80 -8.93 -14.61
CA LYS A 133 -19.16 -9.02 -14.05
C LYS A 133 -20.07 -9.88 -14.92
N ASP A 134 -19.94 -9.78 -16.24
CA ASP A 134 -20.75 -10.54 -17.20
C ASP A 134 -20.37 -12.04 -17.25
N ASP A 135 -19.17 -12.40 -16.78
CA ASP A 135 -18.68 -13.78 -16.70
C ASP A 135 -19.15 -14.50 -15.41
N ILE A 136 -19.52 -13.73 -14.38
CA ILE A 136 -19.99 -14.24 -13.08
C ILE A 136 -21.52 -14.29 -13.12
N ARG A 137 -22.07 -15.42 -13.59
CA ARG A 137 -23.51 -15.75 -13.50
C ARG A 137 -23.80 -16.66 -12.33
#